data_AF-A0A9E7A9G1-F1
#
_entry.id   AF-A0A9E7A9G1-F1
#
_cell.length_a   1.000
_cell.length_b   1.000
_cell.length_c   1.000
_cell.angle_alpha   90.00
_cell.angle_beta   90.00
_cell.angle_gamma   90.00
#
_symmetry.space_group_name_H-M   'P 1'
#
loop_
_entity.id
_entity.type
_entity.pdbx_description
1 polymer ?
#
loop_
_entity_poly.entity_id
_entity_poly.type
_entity_poly.pdbx_seq_one_letter_code
_entity_poly.pdbx_strand_id
1 'polypeptide(L)' 'MRDPQMTGYGPKWTEGVTPEDVTEAESRAVSCDGGGGALGHPMIWMRIEEHEVTCPYCSRTYRLKDGAGDDGHH' A
#
# COMPACT_ATOMS: atom_id res chain seq x y z
N MET A 1 -7.23 16.25 -24.01
CA MET A 1 -7.68 14.84 -24.07
C MET A 1 -7.80 14.35 -22.64
N ARG A 2 -9.00 14.52 -22.04
CA ARG A 2 -9.31 14.04 -20.70
C ARG A 2 -9.67 12.58 -20.86
N ASP A 3 -8.97 11.70 -20.18
CA ASP A 3 -9.17 10.27 -20.30
C ASP A 3 -10.67 9.94 -20.07
N PRO A 4 -11.34 9.22 -20.99
CA PRO A 4 -12.79 8.99 -20.94
C PRO A 4 -13.22 8.16 -19.73
N GLN A 5 -12.28 7.54 -19.01
CA GLN A 5 -12.59 6.68 -17.86
C GLN A 5 -12.82 7.42 -16.54
N MET A 6 -12.69 8.76 -16.47
CA MET A 6 -12.91 9.53 -15.24
C MET A 6 -12.36 8.78 -14.01
N THR A 7 -11.12 8.31 -14.09
CA THR A 7 -10.41 7.89 -12.89
C THR A 7 -10.13 9.17 -12.13
N GLY A 8 -11.07 9.51 -11.25
CA GLY A 8 -10.92 10.58 -10.30
C GLY A 8 -9.58 10.43 -9.57
N TYR A 9 -9.18 11.49 -8.89
CA TYR A 9 -7.98 11.55 -8.04
C TYR A 9 -8.08 10.61 -6.81
N GLY A 10 -8.57 9.39 -6.98
CA GLY A 10 -8.77 8.37 -5.97
C GLY A 10 -8.60 6.98 -6.60
N PRO A 11 -7.89 6.05 -5.93
CA PRO A 11 -7.50 4.77 -6.50
C PRO A 11 -8.72 3.88 -6.67
N LYS A 12 -9.20 3.74 -7.90
CA LYS A 12 -10.05 2.60 -8.29
C LYS A 12 -9.17 1.62 -9.03
N TRP A 13 -9.07 0.41 -8.47
CA TRP A 13 -8.35 -0.72 -9.03
C TRP A 13 -8.71 -0.89 -10.52
N THR A 14 -7.76 -0.56 -11.39
CA THR A 14 -7.87 -0.67 -12.84
C THR A 14 -6.78 -1.62 -13.29
N GLU A 15 -7.18 -2.76 -13.84
CA GLU A 15 -6.28 -3.77 -14.39
C GLU A 15 -5.33 -3.11 -15.41
N GLY A 16 -4.01 -3.21 -15.19
CA GLY A 16 -2.98 -2.60 -16.05
C GLY A 16 -2.53 -1.16 -15.70
N VAL A 17 -3.16 -0.48 -14.73
CA VAL A 17 -2.76 0.87 -14.26
C VAL A 17 -2.40 0.89 -12.77
N THR A 18 -3.00 -0.01 -11.98
CA THR A 18 -2.74 -0.14 -10.53
C THR A 18 -1.36 -0.79 -10.32
N PRO A 19 -0.53 -0.34 -9.36
CA PRO A 19 0.80 -0.89 -9.13
C PRO A 19 0.74 -2.42 -8.96
N GLU A 20 1.53 -3.15 -9.74
CA GLU A 20 1.61 -4.62 -9.71
C GLU A 20 2.24 -5.15 -8.40
N ASP A 21 2.96 -4.29 -7.68
CA ASP A 21 3.66 -4.62 -6.43
C ASP A 21 2.74 -4.35 -5.22
N VAL A 22 1.86 -5.33 -4.98
CA VAL A 22 0.96 -5.39 -3.82
C VAL A 22 1.53 -6.38 -2.83
N THR A 23 1.87 -5.91 -1.63
CA THR A 23 2.37 -6.75 -0.55
C THR A 23 1.28 -6.90 0.52
N GLU A 24 0.97 -8.13 0.90
CA GLU A 24 0.03 -8.39 1.99
C GLU A 24 0.71 -8.16 3.35
N ALA A 25 0.15 -7.24 4.13
CA ALA A 25 0.59 -6.93 5.47
C ALA A 25 -0.19 -7.77 6.50
N GLU A 26 0.55 -8.32 7.46
CA GLU A 26 0.00 -9.10 8.57
C GLU A 26 -0.29 -8.26 9.81
N SER A 27 -0.07 -6.94 9.72
CA SER A 27 -0.28 -6.00 10.81
C SER A 27 -0.64 -4.64 10.26
N ARG A 28 -1.38 -3.86 11.05
CA ARG A 28 -1.74 -2.47 10.71
C ARG A 28 -0.54 -1.54 10.66
N ALA A 29 0.58 -1.88 11.31
CA ALA A 29 1.84 -1.15 11.23
C ALA A 29 2.79 -1.86 10.27
N VAL A 30 3.22 -1.17 9.22
CA VAL A 30 4.09 -1.72 8.17
C VAL A 30 5.35 -0.87 8.06
N SER A 31 6.51 -1.53 8.06
CA SER A 31 7.78 -0.90 7.72
C SER A 31 8.09 -1.11 6.24
N CYS A 32 8.40 -0.03 5.53
CA CYS A 32 8.89 -0.09 4.16
C CYS A 32 10.31 0.49 4.11
N ASP A 33 11.27 -0.32 3.68
CA ASP A 33 12.68 0.05 3.46
C ASP A 33 13.06 0.05 1.96
N GLY A 34 12.09 -0.16 1.07
CA GLY A 34 12.31 -0.19 -0.37
C GLY A 34 13.06 -1.41 -0.90
N GLY A 35 13.23 -2.49 -0.10
CA GLY A 35 13.82 -3.75 -0.55
C GLY A 35 15.28 -3.97 -0.11
N GLY A 36 15.70 -3.34 0.99
CA GLY A 36 16.95 -3.63 1.71
C GLY A 36 18.24 -3.24 0.97
N GLY A 37 18.14 -2.59 -0.18
CA GLY A 37 19.26 -2.23 -1.05
C GLY A 37 19.60 -0.74 -1.03
N ALA A 38 20.81 -0.41 -1.51
CA ALA A 38 21.31 0.97 -1.62
C ALA A 38 20.52 1.87 -2.61
N LEU A 39 19.60 1.30 -3.39
CA LEU A 39 18.75 2.00 -4.35
C LEU A 39 17.30 2.19 -3.83
N GLY A 40 17.01 1.80 -2.59
CA GLY A 40 15.71 2.01 -1.95
C GLY A 40 15.54 3.41 -1.36
N HIS A 41 14.66 3.52 -0.38
CA HIS A 41 14.46 4.72 0.45
C HIS A 41 14.74 4.41 1.93
N PRO A 42 14.93 5.44 2.78
CA PRO A 42 15.05 5.22 4.22
C PRO A 42 13.84 4.45 4.76
N MET A 43 14.07 3.57 5.75
CA MET A 43 13.00 2.85 6.43
C MET A 43 11.98 3.84 6.98
N ILE A 44 10.74 3.72 6.52
CA ILE A 44 9.59 4.47 7.04
C ILE A 44 8.55 3.51 7.61
N TRP A 45 7.82 4.00 8.60
CA TRP A 45 6.71 3.28 9.21
C TRP A 45 5.41 3.92 8.75
N MET A 46 4.51 3.11 8.22
CA MET A 46 3.20 3.52 7.74
C MET A 46 2.13 2.69 8.44
N ARG A 47 0.98 3.32 8.69
CA ARG A 47 -0.17 2.64 9.28
C ARG A 47 -1.24 2.44 8.20
N ILE A 48 -1.78 1.23 8.12
CA ILE A 48 -2.96 0.92 7.31
C ILE A 48 -4.19 1.33 8.11
N GLU A 49 -4.82 2.44 7.71
CA GLU A 49 -6.02 2.99 8.36
C GLU A 49 -7.29 2.25 7.94
N GLU A 50 -7.43 1.93 6.64
CA GLU A 50 -8.65 1.34 6.06
C GLU A 50 -8.40 -0.12 5.63
N HIS A 51 -7.86 -0.32 4.43
CA HIS A 51 -7.59 -1.64 3.86
C HIS A 51 -6.20 -1.73 3.23
N GLU A 52 -5.66 -0.61 2.77
CA GLU A 52 -4.36 -0.54 2.13
C GLU A 52 -3.65 0.79 2.43
N VAL A 53 -2.32 0.79 2.33
CA VAL A 53 -1.49 2.00 2.38
C VAL A 53 -0.42 1.91 1.30
N THR A 54 -0.22 3.00 0.58
CA THR A 54 0.81 3.05 -0.48
C THR A 54 2.05 3.77 0.03
N CYS A 55 3.22 3.18 -0.20
CA CYS A 55 4.49 3.82 0.08
C CYS A 55 4.72 5.00 -0.88
N PRO A 56 4.95 6.24 -0.38
CA PRO A 56 5.17 7.40 -1.23
C PRO A 56 6.50 7.37 -2.01
N TYR A 57 7.41 6.45 -1.67
CA TYR A 57 8.73 6.33 -2.30
C TYR A 57 8.79 5.21 -3.34
N CYS A 58 8.41 3.99 -2.95
CA CYS A 58 8.46 2.82 -3.84
C CYS A 58 7.18 2.57 -4.62
N SER A 59 6.11 3.33 -4.39
CA SER A 59 4.78 3.10 -4.98
C SER A 59 4.23 1.68 -4.76
N ARG A 60 4.77 0.96 -3.77
CA ARG A 60 4.27 -0.35 -3.33
C ARG A 60 3.04 -0.16 -2.48
N THR A 61 2.01 -0.95 -2.75
CA THR A 61 0.77 -0.92 -1.98
C THR A 61 0.79 -2.07 -0.98
N TYR A 62 0.65 -1.73 0.30
CA TYR A 62 0.53 -2.70 1.38
C TYR A 62 -0.93 -2.89 1.73
N ARG A 63 -1.45 -4.10 1.56
CA ARG A 63 -2.85 -4.42 1.84
C ARG A 63 -2.96 -5.28 3.09
N LEU A 64 -3.84 -4.91 4.02
CA LEU A 64 -4.05 -5.71 5.23
C LEU A 64 -4.71 -7.05 4.85
N LYS A 65 -4.16 -8.17 5.33
CA LYS A 65 -4.84 -9.47 5.18
C LYS A 65 -6.15 -9.48 5.98
N ASP A 66 -7.15 -10.18 5.44
CA ASP A 66 -8.44 -10.38 6.12
C ASP A 66 -8.19 -11.15 7.43
N GLY A 67 -8.38 -10.50 8.58
CA GLY A 67 -8.07 -11.04 9.92
C GLY A 67 -6.76 -10.57 10.56
N ALA A 68 -5.91 -9.85 9.83
CA ALA A 68 -4.62 -9.35 10.32
C ALA A 68 -4.73 -7.96 10.98
N GLY A 69 -5.60 -7.83 11.97
CA GLY A 69 -5.84 -6.55 12.66
C GLY A 69 -6.80 -6.65 13.83
N ASP A 70 -7.03 -7.86 14.35
CA ASP A 70 -7.72 -8.01 15.62
C ASP A 70 -6.75 -7.55 16.72
N ASP A 71 -6.80 -6.26 17.02
CA ASP A 71 -6.42 -5.71 18.31
C ASP A 71 -7.37 -6.35 19.34
N GLY A 72 -7.06 -7.60 19.72
CA GLY A 72 -7.81 -8.39 20.68
C GLY A 72 -8.00 -7.59 21.97
N HIS A 73 -9.22 -7.10 22.17
CA HIS A 73 -9.65 -6.43 23.36
C HIS A 73 -9.71 -7.47 24.50
N HIS A 74 -8.77 -7.40 25.43
CA HIS A 74 -8.79 -8.14 26.70
C HIS A 74 -8.59 -7.19 27.87
#